data_AF-A0A6P0CGI4-F1
#
_entry.id   AF-A0A6P0CGI4-F1
#
_cell.length_a   1.000
_cell.length_b   1.000
_cell.length_c   1.000
_cell.angle_alpha   90.00
_cell.angle_beta   90.00
_cell.angle_gamma   90.00
#
_symmetry.space_group_name_H-M   'P 1'
#
loop_
_entity.id
_entity.type
_entity.pdbx_description
1 polymer ?
#
loop_
_entity_poly.entity_id
_entity_poly.type
_entity_poly.pdbx_seq_one_letter_code
_entity_poly.pdbx_strand_id
1 'polypeptide(L)'
;MRPSICQFISDAFYDGRLTAHESTSERSLNLQGVDLPSEGIVMISAEHEGCSQKNVEEGEIIKAEYGGLLGQEFTDHDGTTPPITEDDILVVTSY
;
A
#
# COMPACT_ATOMS: atom_id res chain seq x y z
N MET A 1 0.03 8.75 7.26
CA MET A 1 0.50 8.57 5.87
C MET A 1 1.93 9.07 5.79
N ARG A 2 2.88 8.31 5.23
CA ARG A 2 4.29 8.73 5.15
C ARG A 2 4.42 10.06 4.38
N PRO A 3 5.46 10.88 4.68
CA PRO A 3 5.63 12.19 4.05
C PRO A 3 5.66 12.16 2.51
N SER A 4 6.29 11.14 1.92
CA SER A 4 6.36 10.91 0.47
C SER A 4 4.96 10.81 -0.17
N ILE A 5 4.10 9.98 0.39
CA ILE A 5 2.73 9.76 -0.06
C ILE A 5 1.86 11.01 0.21
N CYS A 6 2.01 11.62 1.38
CA CYS A 6 1.28 12.83 1.74
C CYS A 6 1.59 13.99 0.79
N GLN A 7 2.87 14.17 0.43
CA GLN A 7 3.29 15.22 -0.49
C GLN A 7 2.69 15.01 -1.88
N PHE A 8 2.76 13.77 -2.41
CA PHE A 8 2.16 13.43 -3.70
C PHE A 8 0.67 13.80 -3.77
N ILE A 9 -0.10 13.44 -2.75
CA ILE A 9 -1.54 13.77 -2.67
C ILE A 9 -1.76 15.27 -2.47
N SER A 10 -0.93 15.91 -1.64
CA SER A 10 -0.99 17.35 -1.36
C SER A 10 -0.83 18.18 -2.63
N ASP A 11 0.15 17.83 -3.46
CA ASP A 11 0.44 18.53 -4.71
C ASP A 11 -0.69 18.33 -5.74
N ALA A 12 -1.26 17.14 -5.80
CA ALA A 12 -2.30 16.82 -6.77
C ALA A 12 -3.69 17.41 -6.42
N PHE A 13 -4.03 17.49 -5.13
CA PHE A 13 -5.41 17.77 -4.71
C PHE A 13 -5.57 18.90 -3.68
N TYR A 14 -4.49 19.39 -3.07
CA TYR A 14 -4.54 20.35 -1.96
C TYR A 14 -3.63 21.58 -2.13
N ASP A 15 -3.15 21.84 -3.35
CA ASP A 15 -2.21 22.93 -3.68
C ASP A 15 -0.92 22.91 -2.84
N GLY A 16 -0.44 21.72 -2.46
CA GLY A 16 0.78 21.55 -1.67
C GLY A 16 0.66 21.99 -0.20
N ARG A 17 -0.56 22.25 0.30
CA ARG A 17 -0.79 22.80 1.65
C ARG A 17 -0.91 21.74 2.75
N LEU A 18 -1.20 20.49 2.40
CA LEU A 18 -1.31 19.40 3.35
C LEU A 18 0.10 18.96 3.79
N THR A 19 0.30 18.80 5.10
CA THR A 19 1.56 18.35 5.70
C THR A 19 1.36 17.06 6.49
N ALA A 20 2.37 16.18 6.45
CA ALA A 20 2.39 14.96 7.25
C ALA A 20 2.81 15.26 8.70
N HIS A 21 2.22 14.53 9.66
CA HIS A 21 2.68 14.56 11.05
C HIS A 21 4.04 13.87 11.18
N GLU A 22 4.94 14.39 12.02
CA GLU A 22 6.33 13.93 12.14
C GLU A 22 6.44 12.41 12.43
N SER A 23 5.58 11.90 13.32
CA SER A 23 5.54 10.48 13.69
C SER A 23 5.27 9.53 12.50
N THR A 24 4.72 10.03 11.39
CA THR A 24 4.47 9.21 10.21
C THR A 24 5.73 8.91 9.40
N SER A 25 6.81 9.65 9.62
CA SER A 25 8.11 9.40 8.97
C SER A 25 8.84 8.18 9.52
N GLU A 26 8.49 7.76 10.74
CA GLU A 26 9.09 6.63 11.46
C GLU A 26 8.51 5.28 11.02
N ARG A 27 7.36 5.29 10.33
CA ARG A 27 6.71 4.08 9.84
C ARG A 27 7.39 3.53 8.60
N SER A 28 7.51 2.20 8.48
CA SER A 28 8.05 1.52 7.29
C SER A 28 7.48 0.12 7.14
N LEU A 29 7.45 -0.41 5.92
CA LEU A 29 7.23 -1.84 5.68
C LEU A 29 8.58 -2.57 5.67
N ASN A 30 8.66 -3.69 6.38
CA ASN A 30 9.85 -4.51 6.51
C ASN A 30 9.61 -5.82 5.74
N LEU A 31 9.72 -5.73 4.42
CA LEU A 31 9.29 -6.78 3.49
C LEU A 31 10.46 -7.64 3.03
N GLN A 32 10.28 -8.97 2.99
CA GLN A 32 11.29 -9.91 2.50
C GLN A 32 10.71 -10.82 1.41
N GLY A 33 11.40 -10.91 0.27
CA GLY A 33 11.02 -11.83 -0.82
C GLY A 33 9.78 -11.42 -1.62
N VAL A 34 9.32 -10.17 -1.47
CA VAL A 34 8.24 -9.54 -2.22
C VAL A 34 8.81 -8.33 -2.97
N ASP A 35 8.34 -8.12 -4.20
CA ASP A 35 8.76 -7.01 -5.07
C ASP A 35 7.92 -5.75 -4.81
N LEU A 36 7.88 -5.34 -3.55
CA LEU A 36 7.20 -4.14 -3.09
C LEU A 36 8.19 -3.27 -2.30
N PRO A 37 8.11 -1.93 -2.44
CA PRO A 37 8.96 -1.02 -1.70
C PRO A 37 8.57 -0.99 -0.22
N SER A 38 9.51 -0.56 0.63
CA SER A 38 9.26 -0.37 2.07
C SER A 38 8.32 0.81 2.39
N GLU A 39 7.95 1.61 1.37
CA GLU A 39 6.92 2.64 1.43
C GLU A 39 6.46 3.03 0.03
N GLY A 40 5.28 3.65 -0.07
CA GLY A 40 4.88 4.40 -1.26
C GLY A 40 3.59 3.91 -1.90
N ILE A 41 3.40 4.32 -3.16
CA ILE A 41 2.30 3.91 -4.01
C ILE A 41 2.93 3.14 -5.18
N VAL A 42 2.45 1.93 -5.42
CA VAL A 42 2.92 1.08 -6.52
C VAL A 42 1.77 0.88 -7.50
N MET A 43 2.06 1.01 -8.79
CA MET A 43 1.14 0.67 -9.86
C MET A 43 1.53 -0.69 -10.42
N ILE A 44 0.64 -1.68 -10.27
CA ILE A 44 0.79 -3.01 -10.86
C ILE A 44 -0.13 -3.08 -12.07
N SER A 45 0.44 -3.37 -13.24
CA SER A 45 -0.32 -3.54 -14.47
C SER A 45 -0.95 -4.93 -14.51
N ALA A 46 -2.19 -5.02 -14.97
CA ALA A 46 -2.90 -6.26 -15.26
C ALA A 46 -3.49 -6.18 -16.68
N GLU A 47 -3.60 -7.31 -17.38
CA GLU A 47 -4.23 -7.34 -18.70
C GLU A 47 -5.76 -7.27 -18.57
N HIS A 48 -6.37 -6.33 -19.28
CA HIS A 48 -7.80 -5.99 -19.13
C HIS A 48 -8.61 -6.18 -20.42
N GLU A 49 -8.08 -6.88 -21.43
CA GLU A 49 -8.75 -6.99 -22.72
C GLU A 49 -10.06 -7.80 -22.61
N GLY A 50 -11.20 -7.15 -22.86
CA GLY A 50 -12.53 -7.79 -22.88
C GLY A 50 -13.19 -8.03 -21.52
N CYS A 51 -12.65 -7.47 -20.43
CA CYS A 51 -13.26 -7.56 -19.11
C CYS A 51 -14.35 -6.49 -18.90
N SER A 52 -15.48 -6.86 -18.26
CA SER A 52 -16.59 -5.92 -17.96
C SER A 52 -16.56 -5.48 -16.49
N GLN A 53 -17.36 -6.10 -15.62
CA GLN A 53 -17.42 -5.79 -14.17
C GLN A 53 -16.60 -6.75 -13.30
N LYS A 54 -15.94 -7.74 -13.91
CA LYS A 54 -15.12 -8.72 -13.20
C LYS A 54 -13.87 -9.01 -14.01
N ASN A 55 -12.73 -8.95 -13.34
CA ASN A 55 -11.47 -9.41 -13.88
C ASN A 55 -10.87 -10.47 -12.93
N VAL A 56 -10.63 -11.66 -13.46
CA VAL A 56 -10.01 -12.76 -12.69
C VAL A 56 -8.53 -12.50 -12.49
N GLU A 57 -7.86 -11.92 -13.47
CA GLU A 57 -6.42 -11.63 -13.42
C GLU A 57 -6.08 -10.60 -12.35
N GLU A 58 -6.84 -9.50 -12.28
CA GLU A 58 -6.72 -8.53 -11.18
C GLU A 58 -6.90 -9.22 -9.81
N GLY A 59 -7.86 -10.14 -9.70
CA GLY A 59 -8.11 -10.89 -8.47
C GLY A 59 -6.94 -11.79 -8.06
N GLU A 60 -6.32 -12.50 -9.01
CA GLU A 60 -5.15 -13.34 -8.74
C GLU A 60 -3.91 -12.51 -8.38
N ILE A 61 -3.71 -11.35 -9.03
CA ILE A 61 -2.64 -10.40 -8.68
C ILE A 61 -2.85 -9.89 -7.25
N ILE A 62 -4.05 -9.38 -6.92
CA ILE A 62 -4.36 -8.90 -5.57
C ILE A 62 -4.14 -10.00 -4.54
N LYS A 63 -4.57 -11.23 -4.82
CA LYS A 63 -4.39 -12.37 -3.92
C LYS A 63 -2.92 -12.73 -3.70
N ALA A 64 -2.10 -12.67 -4.74
CA ALA A 64 -0.67 -12.93 -4.65
C ALA A 64 0.02 -11.87 -3.77
N GLU A 65 -0.24 -10.58 -4.02
CA GLU A 65 0.32 -9.48 -3.23
C GLU A 65 -0.17 -9.52 -1.78
N TYR A 66 -1.47 -9.75 -1.57
CA TYR A 66 -2.06 -9.89 -0.23
C TYR A 66 -1.40 -11.02 0.56
N GLY A 67 -1.25 -12.19 -0.05
CA GLY A 67 -0.58 -13.33 0.57
C GLY A 67 0.91 -13.09 0.82
N GLY A 68 1.60 -12.32 -0.04
CA GLY A 68 3.00 -11.95 0.13
C GLY A 68 3.26 -10.95 1.26
N LEU A 69 2.26 -10.15 1.61
CA LEU A 69 2.31 -9.18 2.72
C LEU A 69 1.99 -9.81 4.08
N LEU A 70 1.07 -10.77 4.14
CA LEU A 70 0.69 -11.40 5.41
C LEU A 70 1.89 -12.05 6.10
N GLY A 71 2.05 -11.75 7.39
CA GLY A 71 3.15 -12.27 8.21
C GLY A 71 4.51 -11.58 8.00
N GLN A 72 4.63 -10.66 7.03
CA GLN A 72 5.74 -9.70 6.99
C GLN A 72 5.64 -8.73 8.15
N GLU A 73 6.63 -7.89 8.38
CA GLU A 73 6.61 -6.92 9.49
C GLU A 73 6.45 -5.50 8.97
N PHE A 74 5.97 -4.60 9.83
CA PHE A 74 6.03 -3.17 9.60
C PHE A 74 6.49 -2.46 10.88
N THR A 75 7.23 -1.38 10.75
CA THR A 75 7.59 -0.50 11.86
C THR A 75 6.47 0.50 12.09
N ASP A 76 5.95 0.60 13.31
CA ASP A 76 5.01 1.64 13.71
C ASP A 76 5.72 2.84 14.36
N HIS A 77 5.00 3.93 14.60
CA HIS A 77 5.50 5.19 15.14
C HIS A 77 6.00 5.09 16.59
N ASP A 78 5.69 4.00 17.29
CA ASP A 78 6.19 3.72 18.64
C ASP A 78 7.46 2.84 18.61
N GLY A 79 7.95 2.51 17.40
CA GLY A 79 9.11 1.66 17.18
C GLY A 79 8.81 0.16 17.28
N THR A 80 7.55 -0.24 17.48
CA THR A 80 7.18 -1.67 17.45
C THR A 80 7.21 -2.20 16.02
N THR A 81 7.48 -3.51 15.90
CA THR A 81 7.51 -4.21 14.62
C THR A 81 6.59 -5.43 14.61
N PRO A 82 5.26 -5.25 14.71
CA PRO A 82 4.33 -6.37 14.65
C PRO A 82 4.26 -6.99 13.24
N PRO A 83 3.82 -8.24 13.14
CA PRO A 83 3.49 -8.83 11.85
C PRO A 83 2.25 -8.17 11.24
N ILE A 84 2.20 -8.06 9.92
CA ILE A 84 1.04 -7.64 9.14
C ILE A 84 -0.01 -8.75 9.20
N THR A 85 -1.19 -8.40 9.66
CA THR A 85 -2.35 -9.27 9.76
C THR A 85 -3.46 -8.84 8.80
N GLU A 86 -4.54 -9.61 8.74
CA GLU A 86 -5.71 -9.25 7.92
C GLU A 86 -6.34 -7.91 8.35
N ASP A 87 -6.24 -7.55 9.63
CA ASP A 87 -6.75 -6.29 10.19
C ASP A 87 -5.96 -5.06 9.71
N ASP A 88 -4.74 -5.27 9.20
CA ASP A 88 -3.84 -4.21 8.73
C ASP A 88 -3.98 -3.92 7.23
N ILE A 89 -4.72 -4.75 6.49
CA ILE A 89 -4.85 -4.65 5.02
C ILE A 89 -6.29 -4.38 4.61
N LEU A 90 -6.52 -3.27 3.91
CA LEU A 90 -7.81 -2.92 3.31
C LEU A 90 -7.75 -3.04 1.78
N VAL A 91 -8.60 -3.90 1.21
CA VAL A 91 -8.81 -4.02 -0.24
C VAL A 91 -10.07 -3.25 -0.64
N VAL A 92 -9.96 -2.34 -1.62
CA VAL A 92 -11.08 -1.51 -2.10
C VAL A 92 -11.25 -1.71 -3.61
N THR A 93 -12.48 -1.91 -4.07
CA THR A 93 -12.84 -2.04 -5.49
C THR A 93 -14.14 -1.28 -5.79
N SER A 94 -14.30 -0.78 -7.02
CA SER A 94 -15.49 -0.04 -7.49
C SER A 94 -16.54 -0.90 -8.20
N TYR A 95 -16.27 -2.20 -8.35
CA TYR A 95 -17.12 -3.17 -9.08
C TYR A 95 -18.02 -3.97 -8.14
#